data_AF-A0A7C5KRS6-F1
#
_entry.id   AF-A0A7C5KRS6-F1
#
_cell.length_a   1.000
_cell.length_b   1.000
_cell.length_c   1.000
_cell.angle_alpha   90.00
_cell.angle_beta   90.00
_cell.angle_gamma   90.00
#
_symmetry.space_group_name_H-M   'P 1'
#
loop_
_entity.id
_entity.type
_entity.pdbx_description
1 polymer ?
#
loop_
_entity_poly.entity_id
_entity_poly.type
_entity_poly.pdbx_seq_one_letter_code
_entity_poly.pdbx_strand_id
1 'polypeptide(L)' 'GPERITMLKHGIEDIRYFWSNDLRFLTQF' A
#
# COMPACT_ATOMS: atom_id res chain seq x y z
N GLY A 1 14.16 0.19 1.51
CA GLY A 1 13.64 1.47 0.99
C GLY A 1 12.58 2.03 1.93
N PRO A 2 12.18 3.28 1.74
CA PRO A 2 11.09 3.92 2.50
C PRO A 2 9.80 3.10 2.47
N GLU A 3 9.53 2.33 1.41
CA GLU A 3 8.30 1.52 1.31
C GLU A 3 8.19 0.48 2.43
N ARG A 4 9.30 -0.13 2.84
CA ARG A 4 9.32 -1.16 3.90
C ARG A 4 8.94 -0.58 5.27
N ILE A 5 9.33 0.67 5.54
CA ILE A 5 9.02 1.34 6.80
C ILE A 5 7.52 1.66 6.85
N THR A 6 6.96 2.14 5.75
CA THR A 6 5.52 2.42 5.63
C THR A 6 4.70 1.14 5.76
N MET A 7 5.13 0.05 5.13
CA MET A 7 4.45 -1.24 5.24
C MET A 7 4.41 -1.75 6.68
N LEU A 8 5.53 -1.71 7.39
CA LEU A 8 5.60 -2.13 8.80
C LEU A 8 4.78 -1.21 9.73
N LYS A 9 4.76 0.09 9.46
CA LYS A 9 4.05 1.08 10.27
C LYS A 9 2.53 0.97 10.13
N HIS A 10 2.04 0.64 8.95
CA HIS A 10 0.61 0.63 8.62
C HIS A 10 0.03 -0.79 8.49
N GLY A 11 0.81 -1.83 8.78
CA GLY A 11 0.37 -3.22 8.65
C GLY A 11 0.03 -3.61 7.21
N ILE A 12 0.67 -2.96 6.22
CA ILE A 12 0.41 -3.24 4.81
C ILE A 12 1.24 -4.46 4.44
N GLU A 13 0.57 -5.60 4.29
CA GLU A 13 1.24 -6.86 3.91
C GLU A 13 1.71 -6.86 2.45
N ASP A 14 1.09 -6.06 1.59
CA ASP A 14 1.35 -6.11 0.16
C ASP A 14 1.74 -4.76 -0.45
N ILE A 15 2.98 -4.66 -0.92
CA ILE A 15 3.50 -3.45 -1.57
C ILE A 15 2.78 -3.16 -2.90
N ARG A 16 2.07 -4.14 -3.47
CA ARG A 16 1.28 -3.95 -4.69
C ARG A 16 0.20 -2.90 -4.52
N TYR A 17 -0.27 -2.58 -3.32
CA TYR A 17 -1.17 -1.44 -3.11
C TYR A 17 -0.56 -0.09 -3.49
N PHE A 18 0.77 0.06 -3.44
CA PHE A 18 1.43 1.31 -3.81
C PHE A 18 1.66 1.48 -5.32
N TRP A 19 1.71 0.36 -6.06
CA TRP A 19 2.18 0.36 -7.46
C TRP A 19 1.19 -0.27 -8.44
N SER A 20 0.26 -1.06 -7.94
CA SER A 20 -0.83 -1.63 -8.73
C SER A 20 -1.87 -0.53 -8.84
N ASN A 21 -2.06 -0.04 -10.06
CA ASN A 21 -3.07 0.92 -10.50
C ASN A 21 -4.49 0.32 -10.32
N ASP A 22 -4.79 -0.17 -9.13
CA ASP A 22 -5.95 -0.94 -8.76
C ASP A 22 -6.98 0.00 -8.12
N LEU A 23 -8.02 0.27 -8.89
CA LEU A 23 -9.11 1.20 -8.57
C LEU A 23 -9.84 0.86 -7.25
N ARG A 24 -9.61 -0.32 -6.64
CA ARG A 24 -10.17 -0.71 -5.34
C ARG A 24 -9.60 0.09 -4.17
N PHE A 25 -8.42 0.69 -4.32
CA PHE A 25 -7.85 1.57 -3.30
C PHE A 25 -8.57 2.93 -3.23
N LEU A 26 -9.04 3.45 -4.37
CA LEU A 26 -9.73 4.75 -4.46
C LEU A 26 -11.15 4.76 -3.89
N THR A 27 -11.71 3.59 -3.57
CA THR A 27 -13.04 3.47 -2.94
C THR A 27 -12.99 3.37 -1.42
N GLN A 28 -11.80 3.29 -0.84
CA GLN A 28 -11.59 3.18 0.62
C GLN A 28 -11.16 4.50 1.28
N PHE A 29 -11.08 5.59 0.52
CA PHE A 29 -10.85 6.95 1.02
C PHE A 29 -12.00 7.87 0.60
#